data_AF-S3CWS6-F1
#
_entry.id   AF-S3CWS6-F1
#
_cell.length_a   1.000
_cell.length_b   1.000
_cell.length_c   1.000
_cell.angle_alpha   90.00
_cell.angle_beta   90.00
_cell.angle_gamma   90.00
#
_symmetry.space_group_name_H-M   'P 1'
#
loop_
_entity.id
_entity.type
_entity.pdbx_description
1 polymer ?
#
loop_
_entity_poly.entity_id
_entity_poly.type
_entity_poly.pdbx_seq_one_letter_code
_entity_poly.pdbx_strand_id
1 'polypeptide(L)'
;MSFFPRILWLRRTWLRLVVPLLFFVLSIDLFLTVAVHPQPKRVSAIETVLTNISNPRIFIASIHWNNEVAIRSHWGVAVLDLVRYLGPENVYISILESCSWDGSKDALRELDLQLEELGVQRSIELLESTHKDDIERTPKPGEEGWIWTKRGRKELRRIPYLAGMRNQLMKKLNDLAEDSKERKGQRFERVLWLNDVVFTTEDVITLIATRNGNYAAACSLDFLKPPSYYDTFALRDIFGDKTVTRNWPYFLASQSRKELISNDPVPVKSCWNGIAVFKTDPFYDNPPLRFRGISDSLATYRLEGSECCLIHIDNRLSSKLGVWLNPNVKVAYNTKAYMTVNPEIGSWPKNIERVQGIWHNRLARWSGFPGRFLEEFTIGRKIRLWRDVEGRKEKDELHNDEHYCMVSETQVVVENGWAHL
;
A
#
# COMPACT_ATOMS: atom_id res chain seq x y z
N MET A 1 53.51 45.08 -9.02
CA MET A 1 52.18 44.42 -8.93
C MET A 1 52.09 43.31 -9.97
N SER A 2 52.08 42.03 -9.58
CA SER A 2 51.45 40.91 -10.32
C SER A 2 51.72 39.55 -9.66
N PHE A 3 51.26 39.37 -8.42
CA PHE A 3 51.26 38.07 -7.71
C PHE A 3 50.07 37.20 -8.20
N PHE A 4 50.05 36.75 -9.46
CA PHE A 4 48.98 35.87 -9.97
C PHE A 4 49.29 34.76 -11.03
N PRO A 5 50.52 34.22 -11.25
CA PRO A 5 50.67 33.09 -12.20
C PRO A 5 50.65 31.68 -11.58
N ARG A 6 51.05 31.49 -10.31
CA ARG A 6 51.27 30.14 -9.73
C ARG A 6 49.99 29.38 -9.35
N ILE A 7 48.90 30.07 -9.06
CA ILE A 7 47.62 29.44 -8.65
C ILE A 7 46.91 28.79 -9.86
N LEU A 8 47.04 29.37 -11.06
CA LEU A 8 46.40 28.85 -12.28
C LEU A 8 47.04 27.55 -12.81
N TRP A 9 48.33 27.33 -12.55
CA TRP A 9 49.06 26.14 -13.01
C TRP A 9 48.73 24.90 -12.17
N LEU A 10 48.74 25.02 -10.84
CA LEU A 10 48.34 23.93 -9.93
C LEU A 10 46.88 23.50 -10.14
N ARG A 11 45.99 24.46 -10.48
CA ARG A 11 44.59 24.20 -10.81
C ARG A 11 44.43 23.35 -12.08
N ARG A 12 45.28 23.55 -13.09
CA ARG A 12 45.30 22.75 -14.34
C ARG A 12 45.81 21.33 -14.12
N THR A 13 46.76 21.11 -13.23
CA THR A 13 47.33 19.77 -12.96
C THR A 13 46.38 18.89 -12.14
N TRP A 14 45.69 19.47 -11.15
CA TRP A 14 44.65 18.77 -10.40
C TRP A 14 43.45 18.40 -11.25
N LEU A 15 42.99 19.31 -12.12
CA LEU A 15 41.90 19.01 -13.08
C LEU A 15 42.25 17.84 -14.02
N ARG A 16 43.52 17.69 -14.42
CA ARG A 16 43.99 16.57 -15.26
C ARG A 16 43.96 15.20 -14.57
N LEU A 17 43.97 15.14 -13.23
CA LEU A 17 43.87 13.90 -12.46
C LEU A 17 42.44 13.62 -11.98
N VAL A 18 41.71 14.68 -11.60
CA VAL A 18 40.33 14.56 -11.09
C VAL A 18 39.36 14.20 -12.21
N VAL A 19 39.50 14.77 -13.41
CA VAL A 19 38.55 14.51 -14.51
C VAL A 19 38.57 13.03 -14.96
N PRO A 20 39.73 12.39 -15.22
CA PRO A 20 39.75 10.97 -15.57
C PRO A 20 39.26 10.06 -14.43
N LEU A 21 39.59 10.37 -13.17
CA LEU A 21 39.11 9.62 -12.02
C LEU A 21 37.59 9.73 -11.88
N LEU A 22 37.03 10.94 -12.01
CA LEU A 22 35.60 11.16 -11.96
C LEU A 22 34.89 10.49 -13.14
N PHE A 23 35.45 10.56 -14.33
CA PHE A 23 34.96 9.83 -15.49
C PHE A 23 34.97 8.32 -15.25
N PHE A 24 36.05 7.77 -14.70
CA PHE A 24 36.15 6.34 -14.36
C PHE A 24 35.11 5.92 -13.32
N VAL A 25 34.96 6.69 -12.24
CA VAL A 25 33.95 6.42 -11.20
C VAL A 25 32.53 6.50 -11.76
N LEU A 26 32.22 7.53 -12.55
CA LEU A 26 30.91 7.65 -13.19
C LEU A 26 30.65 6.54 -14.23
N SER A 27 31.70 6.08 -14.91
CA SER A 27 31.60 4.97 -15.86
C SER A 27 31.34 3.64 -15.15
N ILE A 28 32.02 3.38 -14.02
CA ILE A 28 31.73 2.22 -13.16
C ILE A 28 30.31 2.31 -12.62
N ASP A 29 29.90 3.48 -12.12
CA ASP A 29 28.55 3.69 -11.59
C ASP A 29 27.47 3.43 -12.63
N LEU A 30 27.66 3.96 -13.85
CA LEU A 30 26.78 3.71 -14.99
C LEU A 30 26.76 2.23 -15.36
N PHE A 31 27.93 1.58 -15.41
CA PHE A 31 28.02 0.16 -15.72
C PHE A 31 27.28 -0.69 -14.68
N LEU A 32 27.50 -0.46 -13.38
CA LEU A 32 26.79 -1.18 -12.31
C LEU A 32 25.27 -0.94 -12.36
N THR A 33 24.85 0.29 -12.68
CA THR A 33 23.43 0.67 -12.81
C THR A 33 22.75 0.06 -14.02
N VAL A 34 23.48 -0.36 -15.06
CA VAL A 34 22.87 -0.87 -16.30
C VAL A 34 23.09 -2.37 -16.45
N ALA A 35 24.30 -2.86 -16.18
CA ALA A 35 24.70 -4.24 -16.39
C ALA A 35 24.26 -5.19 -15.26
N VAL A 36 24.01 -4.68 -14.05
CA VAL A 36 23.71 -5.50 -12.86
C VAL A 36 22.25 -5.28 -12.42
N HIS A 37 21.32 -5.54 -13.32
CA HIS A 37 19.90 -5.59 -12.96
C HIS A 37 19.28 -6.94 -13.27
N PRO A 38 18.84 -7.68 -12.25
CA PRO A 38 18.15 -8.94 -12.45
C PRO A 38 16.80 -8.69 -13.12
N GLN A 39 16.37 -9.64 -13.93
CA GLN A 39 15.01 -9.65 -14.48
C GLN A 39 14.00 -9.83 -13.33
N PRO A 40 12.76 -9.31 -13.48
CA PRO A 40 11.71 -9.58 -12.51
C PRO A 40 11.53 -11.08 -12.31
N LYS A 41 11.47 -11.52 -11.06
CA LYS A 41 11.20 -12.91 -10.69
C LYS A 41 9.69 -13.07 -10.51
N ARG A 42 9.04 -13.76 -11.44
CA ARG A 42 7.62 -14.14 -11.33
C ARG A 42 7.51 -15.63 -11.09
N VAL A 43 6.58 -16.02 -10.23
CA VAL A 43 6.31 -17.43 -9.98
C VAL A 43 5.42 -17.94 -11.10
N SER A 44 5.91 -18.92 -11.85
CA SER A 44 5.08 -19.58 -12.84
C SER A 44 4.01 -20.44 -12.14
N ALA A 45 2.81 -20.48 -12.70
CA ALA A 45 1.77 -21.43 -12.32
C ALA A 45 2.31 -22.88 -12.25
N ILE A 46 3.22 -23.24 -13.16
CA ILE A 46 3.85 -24.57 -13.22
C ILE A 46 4.75 -24.81 -12.01
N GLU A 47 5.50 -23.81 -11.54
CA GLU A 47 6.38 -23.93 -10.37
C GLU A 47 5.58 -24.08 -9.07
N THR A 48 4.41 -23.45 -9.00
CA THR A 48 3.47 -23.62 -7.86
C THR A 48 2.90 -25.05 -7.82
N VAL A 49 2.52 -25.61 -8.97
CA VAL A 49 2.04 -26.99 -9.08
C VAL A 49 3.15 -28.00 -8.76
N LEU A 50 4.37 -27.77 -9.25
CA LEU A 50 5.52 -28.67 -9.03
C LEU A 50 6.04 -28.67 -7.59
N THR A 51 5.86 -27.57 -6.84
CA THR A 51 6.31 -27.47 -5.44
C THR A 51 5.33 -28.06 -4.42
N ASN A 52 4.19 -28.59 -4.88
CA ASN A 52 3.19 -29.28 -4.04
C ASN A 52 2.76 -28.45 -2.82
N ILE A 53 2.75 -27.12 -2.97
CA ILE A 53 2.21 -26.21 -1.96
C ILE A 53 0.71 -26.45 -1.96
N SER A 54 0.17 -27.02 -0.88
CA SER A 54 -1.28 -27.09 -0.69
C SER A 54 -1.85 -25.68 -0.88
N ASN A 55 -2.76 -25.49 -1.83
CA ASN A 55 -3.35 -24.19 -2.08
C ASN A 55 -3.97 -23.68 -0.77
N PRO A 56 -3.45 -22.58 -0.19
CA PRO A 56 -3.94 -22.06 1.08
C PRO A 56 -5.40 -21.66 0.91
N ARG A 57 -6.22 -21.84 1.95
CA ARG A 57 -7.57 -21.24 1.93
C ARG A 57 -7.44 -19.72 2.03
N ILE A 58 -7.98 -18.98 1.05
CA ILE A 58 -7.84 -17.53 0.92
C ILE A 58 -9.20 -16.85 1.08
N PHE A 59 -9.25 -15.86 1.97
CA PHE A 59 -10.35 -14.92 2.08
C PHE A 59 -10.02 -13.67 1.25
N ILE A 60 -10.78 -13.42 0.18
CA ILE A 60 -10.61 -12.27 -0.70
C ILE A 60 -11.55 -11.16 -0.24
N ALA A 61 -11.00 -9.97 -0.01
CA ALA A 61 -11.76 -8.79 0.41
C ALA A 61 -11.57 -7.63 -0.57
N SER A 62 -12.65 -6.95 -0.93
CA SER A 62 -12.60 -5.77 -1.81
C SER A 62 -13.70 -4.76 -1.48
N ILE A 63 -13.39 -3.47 -1.71
CA ILE A 63 -14.32 -2.35 -1.55
C ILE A 63 -14.39 -1.63 -2.89
N HIS A 64 -15.60 -1.33 -3.36
CA HIS A 64 -15.83 -0.61 -4.61
C HIS A 64 -16.63 0.67 -4.40
N TRP A 65 -16.24 1.71 -5.14
CA TRP A 65 -16.97 2.98 -5.23
C TRP A 65 -16.79 3.57 -6.63
N ASN A 66 -17.88 3.69 -7.40
CA ASN A 66 -17.89 4.16 -8.79
C ASN A 66 -16.91 3.39 -9.71
N ASN A 67 -16.99 2.06 -9.67
CA ASN A 67 -16.10 1.14 -10.37
C ASN A 67 -16.79 0.32 -11.47
N GLU A 68 -17.94 0.74 -12.01
CA GLU A 68 -18.70 -0.01 -13.02
C GLU A 68 -17.81 -0.52 -14.17
N VAL A 69 -17.04 0.39 -14.76
CA VAL A 69 -16.15 0.09 -15.89
C VAL A 69 -15.06 -0.88 -15.47
N ALA A 70 -14.44 -0.68 -14.31
CA ALA A 70 -13.34 -1.53 -13.84
C ALA A 70 -13.83 -2.96 -13.58
N ILE A 71 -14.98 -3.11 -12.91
CA ILE A 71 -15.60 -4.40 -12.58
C ILE A 71 -15.92 -5.17 -13.87
N ARG A 72 -16.58 -4.54 -14.85
CA ARG A 72 -16.97 -5.23 -16.09
C ARG A 72 -15.82 -5.50 -17.04
N SER A 73 -14.81 -4.63 -17.10
CA SER A 73 -13.79 -4.71 -18.15
C SER A 73 -12.58 -5.58 -17.80
N HIS A 74 -12.09 -5.52 -16.56
CA HIS A 74 -10.85 -6.20 -16.20
C HIS A 74 -10.88 -6.83 -14.81
N TRP A 75 -11.46 -6.16 -13.81
CA TRP A 75 -11.36 -6.60 -12.42
C TRP A 75 -12.20 -7.84 -12.16
N GLY A 76 -13.47 -7.87 -12.58
CA GLY A 76 -14.35 -9.03 -12.41
C GLY A 76 -13.81 -10.26 -13.14
N VAL A 77 -13.31 -10.08 -14.37
CA VAL A 77 -12.65 -11.14 -15.15
C VAL A 77 -11.43 -11.70 -14.43
N ALA A 78 -10.55 -10.84 -13.92
CA ALA A 78 -9.35 -11.25 -13.19
C ALA A 78 -9.69 -12.00 -11.89
N VAL A 79 -10.75 -11.60 -11.18
CA VAL A 79 -11.26 -12.33 -10.00
C VAL A 79 -11.76 -13.72 -10.38
N LEU A 80 -12.54 -13.84 -11.45
CA LEU A 80 -13.03 -15.14 -11.93
C LEU A 80 -11.87 -16.07 -12.32
N ASP A 81 -10.85 -15.55 -13.01
CA ASP A 81 -9.66 -16.32 -13.39
C ASP A 81 -8.83 -16.75 -12.17
N LEU A 82 -8.72 -15.87 -11.16
CA LEU A 82 -8.06 -16.21 -9.90
C LEU A 82 -8.81 -17.31 -9.14
N VAL A 83 -10.14 -17.23 -9.06
CA VAL A 83 -10.98 -18.26 -8.43
C VAL A 83 -10.82 -19.61 -9.12
N ARG A 84 -10.88 -19.62 -10.46
CA ARG A 84 -10.66 -20.85 -11.26
C ARG A 84 -9.30 -21.48 -10.99
N TYR A 85 -8.26 -20.65 -10.85
CA TYR A 85 -6.90 -21.13 -10.57
C TYR A 85 -6.74 -21.68 -9.15
N LEU A 86 -7.27 -20.99 -8.13
CA LEU A 86 -7.13 -21.38 -6.73
C LEU A 86 -8.02 -22.57 -6.33
N GLY A 87 -9.11 -22.79 -7.06
CA GLY A 87 -10.16 -23.73 -6.70
C GLY A 87 -11.27 -23.01 -5.90
N PRO A 88 -12.53 -23.01 -6.36
CA PRO A 88 -13.66 -22.39 -5.67
C PRO A 88 -13.82 -22.80 -4.20
N GLU A 89 -13.43 -24.03 -3.85
CA GLU A 89 -13.50 -24.59 -2.49
C GLU A 89 -12.47 -23.97 -1.51
N ASN A 90 -11.38 -23.42 -2.06
CA ASN A 90 -10.29 -22.81 -1.30
C ASN A 90 -10.49 -21.30 -1.13
N VAL A 91 -11.53 -20.72 -1.73
CA VAL A 91 -11.72 -19.28 -1.78
C VAL A 91 -13.05 -18.87 -1.14
N TYR A 92 -13.03 -17.76 -0.42
CA TYR A 92 -14.24 -17.02 -0.06
C TYR A 92 -14.09 -15.56 -0.48
N ILE A 93 -15.13 -14.98 -1.07
CA ILE A 93 -15.10 -13.59 -1.56
C ILE A 93 -16.04 -12.72 -0.73
N SER A 94 -15.52 -11.63 -0.17
CA SER A 94 -16.30 -10.61 0.52
C SER A 94 -16.12 -9.27 -0.18
N ILE A 95 -17.18 -8.75 -0.77
CA ILE A 95 -17.19 -7.47 -1.49
C ILE A 95 -18.16 -6.52 -0.80
N LEU A 96 -17.74 -5.27 -0.62
CA LEU A 96 -18.58 -4.18 -0.13
C LEU A 96 -18.64 -3.07 -1.18
N GLU A 97 -19.84 -2.71 -1.59
CA GLU A 97 -20.11 -1.57 -2.46
C GLU A 97 -20.45 -0.35 -1.57
N SER A 98 -19.66 0.71 -1.70
CA SER A 98 -19.66 1.89 -0.84
C SER A 98 -20.48 3.04 -1.40
N CYS A 99 -21.76 2.81 -1.70
CA CYS A 99 -22.71 3.88 -2.02
C CYS A 99 -22.44 4.59 -3.37
N SER A 100 -22.17 3.81 -4.42
CA SER A 100 -21.86 4.27 -5.78
C SER A 100 -23.04 4.94 -6.47
N TRP A 101 -22.72 5.82 -7.41
CA TRP A 101 -23.68 6.60 -8.20
C TRP A 101 -23.76 6.14 -9.67
N ASP A 102 -22.84 5.28 -10.10
CA ASP A 102 -22.80 4.64 -11.41
C ASP A 102 -23.43 3.24 -11.39
N GLY A 103 -23.27 2.46 -12.46
CA GLY A 103 -23.77 1.09 -12.55
C GLY A 103 -22.95 0.06 -11.76
N SER A 104 -22.13 0.44 -10.77
CA SER A 104 -21.32 -0.51 -9.98
C SER A 104 -22.16 -1.59 -9.30
N LYS A 105 -23.33 -1.22 -8.76
CA LYS A 105 -24.25 -2.16 -8.12
C LYS A 105 -24.71 -3.25 -9.09
N ASP A 106 -25.03 -2.87 -10.33
CA ASP A 106 -25.46 -3.82 -11.36
C ASP A 106 -24.28 -4.67 -11.87
N ALA A 107 -23.11 -4.06 -12.08
CA ALA A 107 -21.90 -4.79 -12.42
C ALA A 107 -21.52 -5.85 -11.37
N LEU A 108 -21.70 -5.54 -10.08
CA LEU A 108 -21.49 -6.50 -8.99
C LEU A 108 -22.54 -7.60 -8.96
N ARG A 109 -23.81 -7.32 -9.28
CA ARG A 109 -24.85 -8.36 -9.43
C ARG A 109 -24.55 -9.31 -10.59
N GLU A 110 -24.08 -8.79 -11.72
CA GLU A 110 -23.65 -9.60 -12.86
C GLU A 110 -22.45 -10.50 -12.50
N LEU A 111 -21.48 -9.95 -11.75
CA LEU A 111 -20.36 -10.72 -11.24
C LEU A 111 -20.82 -11.79 -10.22
N ASP A 112 -21.79 -11.46 -9.38
CA ASP A 112 -22.36 -12.38 -8.39
C ASP A 112 -22.88 -13.66 -9.04
N LEU A 113 -23.64 -13.53 -10.13
CA LEU A 113 -24.16 -14.68 -10.91
C LEU A 113 -23.02 -15.55 -11.46
N GLN A 114 -21.98 -14.93 -12.01
CA GLN A 114 -20.82 -15.67 -12.55
C GLN A 114 -20.03 -16.39 -11.46
N LEU A 115 -19.91 -15.79 -10.26
CA LEU A 115 -19.30 -16.44 -9.11
C LEU A 115 -20.18 -17.60 -8.57
N GLU A 116 -21.51 -17.49 -8.69
CA GLU A 116 -22.43 -18.59 -8.36
C GLU A 116 -22.26 -19.79 -9.26
N GLU A 117 -22.14 -19.57 -10.56
CA GLU A 117 -21.90 -20.62 -11.54
C GLU A 117 -20.58 -21.36 -11.28
N LEU A 118 -19.57 -20.67 -10.75
CA LEU A 118 -18.31 -21.28 -10.31
C LEU A 118 -18.41 -22.03 -8.96
N GLY A 119 -19.52 -21.89 -8.23
CA GLY A 119 -19.72 -22.52 -6.93
C GLY A 119 -18.86 -21.94 -5.79
N VAL A 120 -18.32 -20.73 -5.95
CA VAL A 120 -17.50 -20.10 -4.88
C VAL A 120 -18.39 -19.44 -3.83
N GLN A 121 -18.04 -19.64 -2.56
CA GLN A 121 -18.73 -18.98 -1.46
C GLN A 121 -18.39 -17.49 -1.43
N ARG A 122 -19.42 -16.65 -1.23
CA ARG A 122 -19.24 -15.20 -1.26
C ARG A 122 -20.29 -14.45 -0.46
N SER A 123 -19.99 -13.18 -0.18
CA SER A 123 -20.90 -12.17 0.35
C SER A 123 -20.64 -10.88 -0.40
N ILE A 124 -21.61 -10.41 -1.17
CA ILE A 124 -21.57 -9.10 -1.85
C ILE A 124 -22.61 -8.20 -1.17
N GLU A 125 -22.13 -7.21 -0.43
CA GLU A 125 -22.98 -6.25 0.27
C GLU A 125 -23.09 -4.96 -0.53
N LEU A 126 -24.32 -4.60 -0.90
CA LEU A 126 -24.64 -3.38 -1.64
C LEU A 126 -25.29 -2.38 -0.67
N LEU A 127 -24.60 -1.31 -0.32
CA LEU A 127 -25.14 -0.33 0.62
C LEU A 127 -26.25 0.50 -0.03
N GLU A 128 -27.39 0.61 0.68
CA GLU A 128 -28.56 1.38 0.21
C GLU A 128 -28.37 2.89 0.35
N SER A 129 -27.63 3.32 1.38
CA SER A 129 -27.25 4.73 1.56
C SER A 129 -26.46 5.24 0.38
N THR A 130 -26.58 6.52 0.09
CA THR A 130 -25.69 7.23 -0.83
C THR A 130 -24.49 7.80 -0.07
N HIS A 131 -23.41 8.09 -0.78
CA HIS A 131 -22.26 8.76 -0.18
C HIS A 131 -22.62 10.15 0.38
N LYS A 132 -23.68 10.78 -0.18
CA LYS A 132 -24.25 12.02 0.33
C LYS A 132 -24.96 11.83 1.67
N ASP A 133 -25.68 10.74 1.86
CA ASP A 133 -26.35 10.44 3.13
C ASP A 133 -25.32 10.31 4.27
N ASP A 134 -24.16 9.72 3.99
CA ASP A 134 -23.07 9.58 4.96
C ASP A 134 -22.43 10.91 5.36
N ILE A 135 -22.26 11.86 4.41
CA ILE A 135 -21.63 13.16 4.69
C ILE A 135 -22.60 14.20 5.25
N GLU A 136 -23.91 14.09 4.95
CA GLU A 136 -24.93 15.05 5.38
C GLU A 136 -25.59 14.67 6.71
N ARG A 137 -25.46 13.42 7.16
CA ARG A 137 -26.05 13.01 8.44
C ARG A 137 -25.37 13.69 9.62
N THR A 138 -26.15 13.88 10.69
CA THR A 138 -25.62 14.33 11.97
C THR A 138 -25.04 13.13 12.73
N PRO A 139 -23.78 13.19 13.22
CA PRO A 139 -23.22 12.12 14.04
C PRO A 139 -23.98 11.96 15.35
N LYS A 140 -24.12 10.72 15.81
CA LYS A 140 -24.70 10.43 17.13
C LYS A 140 -23.82 11.03 18.24
N PRO A 141 -24.38 11.34 19.43
CA PRO A 141 -23.57 11.75 20.57
C PRO A 141 -22.48 10.71 20.88
N GLY A 142 -21.22 11.14 20.92
CA GLY A 142 -20.07 10.25 21.16
C GLY A 142 -19.65 9.39 19.96
N GLU A 143 -20.23 9.59 18.77
CA GLU A 143 -19.79 8.89 17.57
C GLU A 143 -18.41 9.39 17.13
N GLU A 144 -17.47 8.45 17.00
CA GLU A 144 -16.10 8.68 16.54
C GLU A 144 -16.02 8.86 15.02
N GLY A 145 -14.90 9.42 14.56
CA GLY A 145 -14.60 9.57 13.14
C GLY A 145 -15.12 10.88 12.55
N TRP A 146 -15.37 11.89 13.38
CA TRP A 146 -15.89 13.18 12.94
C TRP A 146 -15.05 14.33 13.51
N ILE A 147 -14.80 15.36 12.69
CA ILE A 147 -13.94 16.48 13.08
C ILE A 147 -14.55 17.84 12.74
N TRP A 148 -14.36 18.81 13.62
CA TRP A 148 -14.64 20.21 13.31
C TRP A 148 -13.56 20.77 12.39
N THR A 149 -13.97 21.24 11.22
CA THR A 149 -13.03 21.85 10.27
C THR A 149 -13.06 23.37 10.34
N LYS A 150 -12.08 24.03 9.71
CA LYS A 150 -12.08 25.49 9.56
C LYS A 150 -13.31 26.03 8.83
N ARG A 151 -14.08 25.19 8.15
CA ARG A 151 -15.33 25.56 7.47
C ARG A 151 -16.50 25.76 8.45
N GLY A 152 -16.28 25.57 9.75
CA GLY A 152 -17.29 25.79 10.78
C GLY A 152 -18.37 24.71 10.83
N ARG A 153 -18.09 23.52 10.27
CA ARG A 153 -18.99 22.36 10.28
C ARG A 153 -18.25 21.11 10.74
N LYS A 154 -19.00 20.16 11.30
CA LYS A 154 -18.51 18.83 11.69
C LYS A 154 -18.55 17.92 10.45
N GLU A 155 -17.40 17.42 10.02
CA GLU A 155 -17.26 16.63 8.79
C GLU A 155 -16.74 15.22 9.10
N LEU A 156 -17.21 14.24 8.33
CA LEU A 156 -16.81 12.84 8.45
C LEU A 156 -15.35 12.69 8.01
N ARG A 157 -14.53 12.08 8.86
CA ARG A 157 -13.11 11.83 8.59
C ARG A 157 -12.97 10.65 7.64
N ARG A 158 -12.10 10.80 6.63
CA ARG A 158 -11.87 9.79 5.59
C ARG A 158 -11.37 8.47 6.17
N ILE A 159 -10.37 8.50 7.05
CA ILE A 159 -9.69 7.27 7.45
C ILE A 159 -10.54 6.39 8.37
N PRO A 160 -11.18 6.92 9.43
CA PRO A 160 -12.13 6.13 10.22
C PRO A 160 -13.28 5.56 9.37
N TYR A 161 -13.77 6.31 8.37
CA TYR A 161 -14.78 5.82 7.43
C TYR A 161 -14.30 4.60 6.63
N LEU A 162 -13.12 4.69 5.98
CA LEU A 162 -12.53 3.56 5.25
C LEU A 162 -12.23 2.37 6.16
N ALA A 163 -11.71 2.62 7.36
CA ALA A 163 -11.43 1.59 8.35
C ALA A 163 -12.70 0.84 8.77
N GLY A 164 -13.82 1.55 8.98
CA GLY A 164 -15.11 0.97 9.29
C GLY A 164 -15.58 -0.03 8.22
N MET A 165 -15.51 0.37 6.95
CA MET A 165 -15.85 -0.49 5.81
C MET A 165 -14.96 -1.72 5.71
N ARG A 166 -13.65 -1.58 5.93
CA ARG A 166 -12.73 -2.73 5.96
C ARG A 166 -13.07 -3.69 7.09
N ASN A 167 -13.36 -3.16 8.28
CA ASN A 167 -13.73 -3.97 9.43
C ASN A 167 -15.08 -4.70 9.24
N GLN A 168 -16.01 -4.12 8.49
CA GLN A 168 -17.27 -4.77 8.13
C GLN A 168 -17.03 -6.04 7.29
N LEU A 169 -16.12 -5.98 6.31
CA LEU A 169 -15.68 -7.16 5.56
C LEU A 169 -14.96 -8.17 6.45
N MET A 170 -14.07 -7.71 7.35
CA MET A 170 -13.36 -8.59 8.27
C MET A 170 -14.27 -9.24 9.32
N LYS A 171 -15.45 -8.68 9.59
CA LYS A 171 -16.46 -9.33 10.43
C LYS A 171 -16.90 -10.65 9.82
N LYS A 172 -17.10 -10.72 8.50
CA LYS A 172 -17.46 -11.96 7.80
C LYS A 172 -16.41 -13.05 7.98
N LEU A 173 -15.12 -12.69 7.96
CA LEU A 173 -14.04 -13.64 8.25
C LEU A 173 -14.20 -14.28 9.65
N ASN A 174 -14.51 -13.45 10.64
CA ASN A 174 -14.69 -13.90 12.03
C ASN A 174 -15.95 -14.74 12.21
N ASP A 175 -17.07 -14.29 11.67
CA ASP A 175 -18.35 -15.02 11.70
C ASP A 175 -18.18 -16.42 11.08
N LEU A 176 -17.53 -16.53 9.91
CA LEU A 176 -17.23 -17.82 9.26
C LEU A 176 -16.29 -18.69 10.10
N ALA A 177 -15.34 -18.11 10.81
CA ALA A 177 -14.40 -18.83 11.65
C ALA A 177 -15.05 -19.34 12.94
N GLU A 178 -16.07 -18.66 13.46
CA GLU A 178 -16.90 -19.13 14.57
C GLU A 178 -17.81 -20.28 14.14
N ASP A 179 -18.56 -20.12 13.04
CA ASP A 179 -19.38 -21.17 12.44
C ASP A 179 -18.58 -22.45 12.12
N SER A 180 -17.35 -22.27 11.64
CA SER A 180 -16.44 -23.36 11.30
C SER A 180 -15.97 -24.17 12.52
N LYS A 181 -15.83 -23.55 13.70
CA LYS A 181 -15.52 -24.29 14.94
C LYS A 181 -16.61 -25.30 15.27
N GLU A 182 -17.87 -24.96 15.00
CA GLU A 182 -19.01 -25.83 15.25
C GLU A 182 -19.14 -26.94 14.19
N ARG A 183 -18.72 -26.68 12.95
CA ARG A 183 -18.94 -27.58 11.79
C ARG A 183 -17.69 -28.30 11.26
N LYS A 184 -16.56 -28.30 11.99
CA LYS A 184 -15.24 -28.80 11.51
C LYS A 184 -14.76 -28.12 10.21
N GLY A 185 -15.15 -26.87 9.97
CA GLY A 185 -14.64 -26.08 8.85
C GLY A 185 -13.19 -25.63 9.10
N GLN A 186 -12.34 -25.69 8.08
CA GLN A 186 -10.96 -25.18 8.16
C GLN A 186 -10.95 -23.65 8.09
N ARG A 187 -10.16 -22.98 8.92
CA ARG A 187 -9.98 -21.51 8.87
C ARG A 187 -9.24 -21.08 7.59
N PHE A 188 -9.46 -19.86 7.13
CA PHE A 188 -8.64 -19.27 6.07
C PHE A 188 -7.25 -18.96 6.61
N GLU A 189 -6.22 -19.20 5.81
CA GLU A 189 -4.81 -18.99 6.17
C GLU A 189 -4.30 -17.59 5.76
N ARG A 190 -4.89 -17.01 4.73
CA ARG A 190 -4.52 -15.71 4.19
C ARG A 190 -5.74 -14.87 3.87
N VAL A 191 -5.61 -13.56 4.09
CA VAL A 191 -6.54 -12.55 3.58
C VAL A 191 -5.87 -11.80 2.44
N LEU A 192 -6.53 -11.80 1.28
CA LEU A 192 -6.12 -11.08 0.08
C LEU A 192 -7.02 -9.85 -0.09
N TRP A 193 -6.45 -8.66 0.07
CA TRP A 193 -7.11 -7.41 -0.21
C TRP A 193 -6.85 -6.98 -1.65
N LEU A 194 -7.93 -6.75 -2.40
CA LEU A 194 -7.90 -6.27 -3.77
C LEU A 194 -8.55 -4.89 -3.85
N ASN A 195 -7.79 -3.89 -4.29
CA ASN A 195 -8.38 -2.64 -4.79
C ASN A 195 -8.95 -2.86 -6.21
N ASP A 196 -9.53 -1.82 -6.80
CA ASP A 196 -10.04 -1.69 -8.16
C ASP A 196 -8.95 -1.59 -9.25
N VAL A 197 -7.85 -2.33 -9.09
CA VAL A 197 -6.70 -2.31 -10.00
C VAL A 197 -6.79 -3.40 -11.07
N VAL A 198 -6.09 -3.21 -12.18
CA VAL A 198 -5.76 -4.24 -13.17
C VAL A 198 -4.66 -5.14 -12.58
N PHE A 199 -4.93 -6.44 -12.55
CA PHE A 199 -4.01 -7.48 -12.11
C PHE A 199 -4.27 -8.79 -12.86
N THR A 200 -3.33 -9.74 -12.76
CA THR A 200 -3.47 -11.09 -13.29
C THR A 200 -3.36 -12.14 -12.18
N THR A 201 -3.77 -13.38 -12.45
CA THR A 201 -3.52 -14.51 -11.55
C THR A 201 -2.03 -14.65 -11.22
N GLU A 202 -1.14 -14.43 -12.20
CA GLU A 202 0.32 -14.48 -12.00
C GLU A 202 0.81 -13.44 -10.97
N ASP A 203 0.25 -12.23 -11.01
CA ASP A 203 0.56 -11.17 -10.04
C ASP A 203 0.21 -11.60 -8.62
N VAL A 204 -0.98 -12.18 -8.42
CA VAL A 204 -1.47 -12.60 -7.10
C VAL A 204 -0.70 -13.80 -6.57
N ILE A 205 -0.42 -14.82 -7.38
CA ILE A 205 0.37 -15.98 -6.92
C ILE A 205 1.81 -15.58 -6.60
N THR A 206 2.41 -14.68 -7.41
CA THR A 206 3.74 -14.14 -7.15
C THR A 206 3.76 -13.34 -5.84
N LEU A 207 2.69 -12.60 -5.54
CA LEU A 207 2.55 -11.87 -4.28
C LEU A 207 2.42 -12.82 -3.08
N ILE A 208 1.58 -13.84 -3.18
CA ILE A 208 1.37 -14.84 -2.12
C ILE A 208 2.67 -15.63 -1.85
N ALA A 209 3.44 -15.91 -2.90
CA ALA A 209 4.71 -16.63 -2.81
C ALA A 209 5.88 -15.77 -2.30
N THR A 210 5.69 -14.48 -2.04
CA THR A 210 6.72 -13.59 -1.50
C THR A 210 7.41 -14.24 -0.30
N ARG A 211 8.74 -14.36 -0.30
CA ARG A 211 9.51 -15.06 0.76
C ARG A 211 8.96 -16.45 1.12
N ASN A 212 8.54 -17.23 0.12
CA ASN A 212 7.95 -18.56 0.30
C ASN A 212 6.74 -18.56 1.26
N GLY A 213 5.96 -17.47 1.27
CA GLY A 213 4.82 -17.31 2.17
C GLY A 213 5.17 -16.96 3.62
N ASN A 214 6.45 -16.73 3.95
CA ASN A 214 6.92 -16.42 5.30
C ASN A 214 7.03 -14.91 5.57
N TYR A 215 5.88 -14.28 5.77
CA TYR A 215 5.74 -12.86 6.11
C TYR A 215 4.50 -12.61 6.97
N ALA A 216 4.40 -11.44 7.61
CA ALA A 216 3.17 -11.01 8.27
C ALA A 216 2.19 -10.42 7.25
N ALA A 217 2.71 -9.53 6.40
CA ALA A 217 2.01 -8.96 5.27
C ALA A 217 2.95 -8.76 4.07
N ALA A 218 2.40 -8.86 2.86
CA ALA A 218 3.10 -8.55 1.62
C ALA A 218 2.21 -7.73 0.68
N CYS A 219 2.77 -6.76 -0.03
CA CYS A 219 1.99 -5.89 -0.93
C CYS A 219 2.64 -5.71 -2.31
N SER A 220 1.83 -5.39 -3.31
CA SER A 220 2.26 -4.98 -4.65
C SER A 220 2.71 -3.52 -4.70
N LEU A 221 3.09 -3.03 -5.88
CA LEU A 221 3.20 -1.59 -6.21
C LEU A 221 2.08 -1.17 -7.14
N ASP A 222 1.47 -0.01 -6.91
CA ASP A 222 0.37 0.50 -7.72
C ASP A 222 0.73 1.73 -8.56
N PHE A 223 0.12 1.82 -9.74
CA PHE A 223 0.36 2.90 -10.69
C PHE A 223 -0.94 3.47 -11.25
N LEU A 224 -1.07 4.79 -11.22
CA LEU A 224 -2.11 5.50 -11.97
C LEU A 224 -1.53 6.14 -13.24
N LYS A 225 -0.38 6.81 -13.09
CA LYS A 225 0.36 7.50 -14.17
C LYS A 225 1.86 7.18 -14.05
N PRO A 226 2.35 6.05 -14.61
CA PRO A 226 3.77 5.72 -14.66
C PRO A 226 4.61 6.86 -15.27
N PRO A 227 5.88 7.04 -14.84
CA PRO A 227 6.68 6.13 -14.01
C PRO A 227 6.50 6.32 -12.50
N SER A 228 5.62 7.21 -12.06
CA SER A 228 5.36 7.47 -10.66
C SER A 228 4.41 6.43 -10.07
N TYR A 229 4.80 5.80 -8.95
CA TYR A 229 3.88 4.97 -8.18
C TYR A 229 2.84 5.84 -7.47
N TYR A 230 1.66 5.29 -7.19
CA TYR A 230 0.48 6.04 -6.78
C TYR A 230 0.37 6.24 -5.27
N ASP A 231 0.20 5.16 -4.49
CA ASP A 231 -0.11 5.27 -3.06
C ASP A 231 1.15 5.54 -2.20
N THR A 232 1.45 6.82 -2.04
CA THR A 232 2.51 7.32 -1.14
C THR A 232 2.09 7.39 0.33
N PHE A 233 0.80 7.22 0.64
CA PHE A 233 0.31 7.44 2.00
C PHE A 233 0.54 6.22 2.89
N ALA A 234 0.38 5.01 2.37
CA ALA A 234 0.63 3.78 3.13
C ALA A 234 2.11 3.34 3.12
N LEU A 235 2.85 3.58 2.03
CA LEU A 235 4.20 3.04 1.86
C LEU A 235 5.23 3.73 2.76
N ARG A 236 5.90 2.95 3.63
CA ARG A 236 6.98 3.39 4.51
C ARG A 236 8.15 2.43 4.43
N ASP A 237 9.38 2.93 4.29
CA ASP A 237 10.55 2.06 4.24
C ASP A 237 10.82 1.33 5.57
N ILE A 238 11.90 0.54 5.63
CA ILE A 238 12.20 -0.28 6.82
C ILE A 238 12.43 0.53 8.11
N PHE A 239 12.74 1.83 8.00
CA PHE A 239 12.88 2.73 9.14
C PHE A 239 11.62 3.55 9.42
N GLY A 240 10.57 3.38 8.62
CA GLY A 240 9.33 4.14 8.75
C GLY A 240 9.35 5.44 7.94
N ASP A 241 10.37 5.69 7.13
CA ASP A 241 10.42 6.91 6.33
C ASP A 241 9.52 6.83 5.10
N LYS A 242 8.96 7.98 4.70
CA LYS A 242 8.35 8.13 3.38
C LYS A 242 9.39 7.94 2.28
N THR A 243 8.96 7.52 1.10
CA THR A 243 9.83 7.49 -0.08
C THR A 243 10.36 8.89 -0.42
N VAL A 244 11.62 9.00 -0.84
CA VAL A 244 12.20 10.30 -1.24
C VAL A 244 11.80 10.72 -2.65
N THR A 245 11.30 9.80 -3.46
CA THR A 245 10.79 10.06 -4.80
C THR A 245 9.72 9.03 -5.17
N ARG A 246 8.83 9.38 -6.09
CA ARG A 246 7.82 8.46 -6.64
C ARG A 246 8.33 7.65 -7.83
N ASN A 247 9.52 7.95 -8.32
CA ASN A 247 10.16 7.19 -9.39
C ASN A 247 11.13 6.18 -8.79
N TRP A 248 11.28 5.03 -9.45
CA TRP A 248 12.22 4.00 -9.00
C TRP A 248 13.64 4.59 -8.88
N PRO A 249 14.44 4.31 -7.83
CA PRO A 249 14.22 3.39 -6.71
C PRO A 249 13.78 4.07 -5.38
N TYR A 250 12.63 4.74 -5.38
CA TYR A 250 11.78 5.23 -4.27
C TYR A 250 12.40 5.58 -2.89
N PHE A 251 12.99 4.63 -2.17
CA PHE A 251 13.18 4.65 -0.72
C PHE A 251 14.34 5.54 -0.19
N LEU A 252 14.24 5.95 1.08
CA LEU A 252 15.31 6.65 1.83
C LEU A 252 16.28 5.69 2.51
N ALA A 253 15.78 4.56 3.03
CA ALA A 253 16.60 3.51 3.62
C ALA A 253 17.44 2.82 2.54
N SER A 254 18.74 2.64 2.82
CA SER A 254 19.66 1.91 1.94
C SER A 254 19.27 0.44 1.78
N GLN A 255 18.80 -0.19 2.86
CA GLN A 255 18.35 -1.58 2.85
C GLN A 255 17.16 -1.78 1.91
N SER A 256 16.06 -1.04 2.11
CA SER A 256 14.88 -1.15 1.24
C SER A 256 15.19 -0.83 -0.23
N ARG A 257 16.04 0.18 -0.50
CA ARG A 257 16.47 0.48 -1.87
C ARG A 257 17.29 -0.65 -2.50
N LYS A 258 18.20 -1.27 -1.75
CA LYS A 258 19.07 -2.31 -2.29
C LYS A 258 18.24 -3.50 -2.76
N GLU A 259 17.30 -3.97 -1.94
CA GLU A 259 16.41 -5.08 -2.30
C GLU A 259 15.52 -4.71 -3.50
N LEU A 260 15.02 -3.46 -3.55
CA LEU A 260 14.22 -2.96 -4.68
C LEU A 260 15.02 -2.97 -6.00
N ILE A 261 16.29 -2.55 -5.95
CA ILE A 261 17.20 -2.52 -7.10
C ILE A 261 17.48 -3.94 -7.60
N SER A 262 17.54 -4.90 -6.68
CA SER A 262 17.75 -6.33 -6.95
C SER A 262 16.48 -7.12 -7.26
N ASN A 263 15.31 -6.48 -7.35
CA ASN A 263 14.02 -7.16 -7.53
C ASN A 263 13.73 -8.26 -6.48
N ASP A 264 14.34 -8.13 -5.30
CA ASP A 264 14.12 -9.03 -4.17
C ASP A 264 13.03 -8.46 -3.25
N PRO A 265 12.34 -9.29 -2.44
CA PRO A 265 11.35 -8.80 -1.48
C PRO A 265 11.90 -7.68 -0.60
N VAL A 266 11.25 -6.52 -0.62
CA VAL A 266 11.75 -5.31 0.02
C VAL A 266 11.21 -5.20 1.44
N PRO A 267 12.08 -5.15 2.47
CA PRO A 267 11.63 -4.96 3.84
C PRO A 267 11.12 -3.52 4.02
N VAL A 268 9.94 -3.39 4.59
CA VAL A 268 9.23 -2.12 4.82
C VAL A 268 8.56 -2.13 6.19
N LYS A 269 8.24 -0.95 6.74
CA LYS A 269 7.37 -0.85 7.92
C LYS A 269 5.89 -0.96 7.57
N SER A 270 5.52 -0.54 6.36
CA SER A 270 4.14 -0.54 5.89
C SER A 270 4.06 -0.50 4.36
N CYS A 271 3.07 -1.18 3.79
CA CYS A 271 2.66 -1.07 2.40
C CYS A 271 1.16 -1.42 2.23
N TRP A 272 0.57 -1.04 1.09
CA TRP A 272 -0.78 -1.46 0.68
C TRP A 272 -0.89 -1.55 -0.85
N ASN A 273 -0.72 -0.40 -1.52
CA ASN A 273 -0.35 -0.28 -2.93
C ASN A 273 -1.04 -1.26 -3.90
N GLY A 274 -2.38 -1.25 -3.90
CA GLY A 274 -3.24 -1.94 -4.86
C GLY A 274 -3.68 -3.33 -4.43
N ILE A 275 -2.74 -4.21 -4.05
CA ILE A 275 -3.02 -5.55 -3.55
C ILE A 275 -2.15 -5.82 -2.32
N ALA A 276 -2.78 -6.30 -1.24
CA ALA A 276 -2.09 -6.68 -0.01
C ALA A 276 -2.54 -8.06 0.49
N VAL A 277 -1.60 -8.87 0.96
CA VAL A 277 -1.84 -10.19 1.53
C VAL A 277 -1.39 -10.19 2.98
N PHE A 278 -2.25 -10.67 3.88
CA PHE A 278 -1.96 -10.81 5.30
C PHE A 278 -2.11 -12.26 5.74
N LYS A 279 -1.28 -12.69 6.71
CA LYS A 279 -1.60 -13.88 7.50
C LYS A 279 -2.83 -13.61 8.36
N THR A 280 -3.71 -14.60 8.48
CA THR A 280 -5.01 -14.43 9.15
C THR A 280 -4.94 -14.52 10.66
N ASP A 281 -3.90 -15.13 11.26
CA ASP A 281 -3.84 -15.35 12.71
C ASP A 281 -4.20 -14.12 13.55
N PRO A 282 -3.66 -12.90 13.27
CA PRO A 282 -3.99 -11.70 14.04
C PRO A 282 -5.47 -11.31 13.96
N PHE A 283 -6.13 -11.57 12.83
CA PHE A 283 -7.55 -11.25 12.66
C PHE A 283 -8.46 -12.19 13.46
N TYR A 284 -7.95 -13.35 13.89
CA TYR A 284 -8.66 -14.29 14.75
C TYR A 284 -8.30 -14.18 16.25
N ASP A 285 -7.44 -13.23 16.62
CA ASP A 285 -7.09 -12.99 18.02
C ASP A 285 -8.31 -12.47 18.83
N ASN A 286 -8.16 -12.37 20.15
CA ASN A 286 -9.16 -11.77 21.03
C ASN A 286 -8.51 -10.66 21.89
N PRO A 287 -8.77 -9.37 21.62
CA PRO A 287 -9.58 -8.86 20.51
C PRO A 287 -8.93 -9.08 19.13
N PRO A 288 -9.72 -9.17 18.04
CA PRO A 288 -9.19 -9.38 16.70
C PRO A 288 -8.50 -8.11 16.18
N LEU A 289 -7.50 -8.29 15.31
CA LEU A 289 -6.88 -7.20 14.55
C LEU A 289 -7.95 -6.44 13.74
N ARG A 290 -7.92 -5.11 13.80
CA ARG A 290 -8.88 -4.22 13.14
C ARG A 290 -8.16 -3.06 12.45
N PHE A 291 -8.75 -2.57 11.37
CA PHE A 291 -8.37 -1.29 10.78
C PHE A 291 -8.86 -0.16 11.68
N ARG A 292 -8.10 0.92 11.78
CA ARG A 292 -8.47 2.12 12.54
C ARG A 292 -7.85 3.37 11.94
N GLY A 293 -8.44 4.52 12.23
CA GLY A 293 -7.74 5.80 12.13
C GLY A 293 -7.09 6.18 13.46
N ILE A 294 -6.42 7.33 13.49
CA ILE A 294 -6.00 7.94 14.77
C ILE A 294 -7.23 8.47 15.53
N SER A 295 -7.12 8.59 16.86
CA SER A 295 -8.17 9.16 17.71
C SER A 295 -8.64 10.54 17.24
N ASP A 296 -9.92 10.85 17.44
CA ASP A 296 -10.48 12.16 17.08
C ASP A 296 -9.78 13.32 17.80
N SER A 297 -9.38 13.13 19.07
CA SER A 297 -8.64 14.14 19.86
C SER A 297 -7.31 14.50 19.18
N LEU A 298 -6.50 13.51 18.80
CA LEU A 298 -5.25 13.72 18.06
C LEU A 298 -5.48 14.37 16.69
N ALA A 299 -6.55 13.98 15.97
CA ALA A 299 -6.88 14.54 14.66
C ALA A 299 -7.17 16.04 14.71
N THR A 300 -7.65 16.58 15.85
CA THR A 300 -7.86 18.03 16.03
C THR A 300 -6.58 18.87 15.85
N TYR A 301 -5.40 18.25 16.02
CA TYR A 301 -4.10 18.88 15.79
C TYR A 301 -3.68 18.89 14.31
N ARG A 302 -4.61 18.58 13.40
CA ARG A 302 -4.38 18.39 11.96
C ARG A 302 -3.30 17.35 11.70
N LEU A 303 -3.53 16.19 12.29
CA LEU A 303 -2.80 14.98 12.00
C LEU A 303 -3.78 13.99 11.39
N GLU A 304 -3.27 13.13 10.54
CA GLU A 304 -4.00 11.97 10.04
C GLU A 304 -3.01 10.81 9.87
N GLY A 305 -3.48 9.57 10.02
CA GLY A 305 -2.67 8.38 9.80
C GLY A 305 -3.44 7.37 8.96
N SER A 306 -2.81 6.79 7.95
CA SER A 306 -3.47 5.82 7.07
C SER A 306 -3.80 4.54 7.83
N GLU A 307 -5.03 4.04 7.71
CA GLU A 307 -5.45 2.75 8.24
C GLU A 307 -4.65 1.59 7.63
N CYS A 308 -4.26 1.74 6.36
CA CYS A 308 -3.39 0.81 5.65
C CYS A 308 -1.95 0.78 6.19
N CYS A 309 -1.55 1.80 6.96
CA CYS A 309 -0.27 1.83 7.67
C CYS A 309 -0.41 1.37 9.12
N LEU A 310 -1.42 1.88 9.83
CA LEU A 310 -1.68 1.56 11.23
C LEU A 310 -1.95 0.06 11.44
N ILE A 311 -2.59 -0.62 10.49
CA ILE A 311 -2.82 -2.07 10.55
C ILE A 311 -1.53 -2.89 10.75
N HIS A 312 -0.38 -2.41 10.24
CA HIS A 312 0.90 -3.09 10.39
C HIS A 312 1.52 -2.89 11.78
N ILE A 313 1.21 -1.77 12.43
CA ILE A 313 1.63 -1.50 13.82
C ILE A 313 0.85 -2.41 14.77
N ASP A 314 -0.46 -2.51 14.56
CA ASP A 314 -1.35 -3.30 15.41
C ASP A 314 -1.17 -4.81 15.19
N ASN A 315 -0.62 -5.21 14.05
CA ASN A 315 -0.36 -6.61 13.73
C ASN A 315 0.86 -7.16 14.48
N ARG A 316 0.61 -8.00 15.48
CA ARG A 316 1.65 -8.69 16.28
C ARG A 316 2.64 -9.54 15.48
N LEU A 317 2.31 -9.93 14.24
CA LEU A 317 3.22 -10.70 13.38
C LEU A 317 4.21 -9.79 12.66
N SER A 318 3.94 -8.50 12.50
CA SER A 318 4.81 -7.57 11.76
C SER A 318 6.23 -7.53 12.33
N SER A 319 6.37 -7.54 13.66
CA SER A 319 7.69 -7.57 14.32
C SER A 319 8.42 -8.91 14.20
N LYS A 320 7.68 -10.02 14.00
CA LYS A 320 8.22 -11.39 13.95
C LYS A 320 8.56 -11.86 12.54
N LEU A 321 7.70 -11.56 11.58
CA LEU A 321 7.78 -12.06 10.19
C LEU A 321 8.05 -10.94 9.17
N GLY A 322 7.88 -9.67 9.56
CA GLY A 322 8.10 -8.50 8.72
C GLY A 322 6.97 -8.21 7.74
N VAL A 323 6.98 -6.97 7.25
CA VAL A 323 6.13 -6.48 6.15
C VAL A 323 7.01 -6.32 4.91
N TRP A 324 6.52 -6.78 3.77
CA TRP A 324 7.34 -6.91 2.55
C TRP A 324 6.64 -6.34 1.33
N LEU A 325 7.30 -5.41 0.63
CA LEU A 325 6.87 -5.00 -0.69
C LEU A 325 7.48 -5.96 -1.72
N ASN A 326 6.67 -6.52 -2.62
CA ASN A 326 7.18 -7.35 -3.71
C ASN A 326 7.33 -6.51 -5.00
N PRO A 327 8.57 -6.17 -5.43
CA PRO A 327 8.79 -5.29 -6.58
C PRO A 327 8.45 -5.96 -7.92
N ASN A 328 8.25 -7.28 -7.93
CA ASN A 328 7.89 -8.03 -9.12
C ASN A 328 6.39 -7.91 -9.44
N VAL A 329 5.57 -7.58 -8.45
CA VAL A 329 4.11 -7.45 -8.56
C VAL A 329 3.75 -5.98 -8.70
N LYS A 330 3.41 -5.57 -9.93
CA LYS A 330 3.07 -4.19 -10.27
C LYS A 330 1.67 -4.17 -10.85
N VAL A 331 0.75 -3.48 -10.19
CA VAL A 331 -0.65 -3.36 -10.58
C VAL A 331 -0.97 -1.91 -10.93
N ALA A 332 -2.09 -1.65 -11.60
CA ALA A 332 -2.41 -0.29 -12.02
C ALA A 332 -3.90 -0.02 -12.12
N TYR A 333 -4.32 1.23 -11.92
CA TYR A 333 -5.74 1.62 -11.99
C TYR A 333 -6.29 1.75 -13.42
N ASN A 334 -5.48 1.47 -14.44
CA ASN A 334 -5.93 1.41 -15.83
C ASN A 334 -4.99 0.52 -16.66
N THR A 335 -5.54 -0.08 -17.72
CA THR A 335 -4.83 -1.04 -18.59
C THR A 335 -3.57 -0.43 -19.22
N LYS A 336 -3.62 0.84 -19.64
CA LYS A 336 -2.46 1.53 -20.24
C LYS A 336 -1.30 1.65 -19.25
N ALA A 337 -1.58 2.03 -18.01
CA ALA A 337 -0.59 2.08 -16.95
C ALA A 337 -0.04 0.69 -16.62
N TYR A 338 -0.91 -0.33 -16.54
CA TYR A 338 -0.51 -1.73 -16.31
C TYR A 338 0.47 -2.23 -17.37
N MET A 339 0.13 -2.07 -18.66
CA MET A 339 0.98 -2.47 -19.78
C MET A 339 2.31 -1.70 -19.83
N THR A 340 2.35 -0.47 -19.32
CA THR A 340 3.59 0.34 -19.27
C THR A 340 4.59 -0.23 -18.26
N VAL A 341 4.11 -0.66 -17.09
CA VAL A 341 4.97 -1.18 -16.01
C VAL A 341 5.17 -2.70 -16.08
N ASN A 342 4.36 -3.39 -16.88
CA ASN A 342 4.48 -4.82 -17.20
C ASN A 342 4.54 -5.00 -18.74
N PRO A 343 5.62 -4.56 -19.40
CA PRO A 343 5.74 -4.72 -20.85
C PRO A 343 5.89 -6.19 -21.22
N GLU A 344 5.23 -6.62 -22.30
CA GLU A 344 5.37 -7.98 -22.85
C GLU A 344 6.81 -8.30 -23.27
N ILE A 345 7.54 -7.28 -23.76
CA ILE A 345 8.91 -7.40 -24.24
C ILE A 345 9.82 -6.48 -23.40
N GLY A 346 10.87 -7.08 -22.83
CA GLY A 346 11.86 -6.38 -22.03
C GLY A 346 11.46 -6.25 -20.56
N SER A 347 12.02 -5.27 -19.87
CA SER A 347 11.80 -5.07 -18.44
C SER A 347 11.55 -3.60 -18.12
N TRP A 348 10.65 -3.36 -17.17
CA TRP A 348 10.47 -2.05 -16.56
C TRP A 348 11.14 -2.00 -15.17
N PRO A 349 11.83 -0.90 -14.79
CA PRO A 349 12.11 0.29 -15.60
C PRO A 349 13.13 0.01 -16.72
N LYS A 350 13.08 0.81 -17.79
CA LYS A 350 14.06 0.79 -18.89
C LYS A 350 15.43 1.27 -18.39
N ASN A 351 16.52 0.89 -19.06
CA ASN A 351 17.89 1.28 -18.66
C ASN A 351 18.06 2.79 -18.47
N ILE A 352 17.48 3.62 -19.34
CA ILE A 352 17.53 5.07 -19.20
C ILE A 352 16.77 5.56 -17.95
N GLU A 353 15.61 4.97 -17.64
CA GLU A 353 14.82 5.28 -16.46
C GLU A 353 15.55 4.85 -15.18
N ARG A 354 16.31 3.76 -15.23
CA ARG A 354 17.14 3.30 -14.11
C ARG A 354 18.24 4.31 -13.79
N VAL A 355 19.00 4.73 -14.80
CA VAL A 355 20.07 5.74 -14.62
C VAL A 355 19.48 7.04 -14.09
N GLN A 356 18.43 7.56 -14.73
CA GLN A 356 17.75 8.77 -14.28
C GLN A 356 17.21 8.62 -12.86
N GLY A 357 16.60 7.48 -12.55
CA GLY A 357 16.03 7.14 -11.26
C GLY A 357 17.06 7.12 -10.13
N ILE A 358 18.21 6.47 -10.32
CA ILE A 358 19.29 6.42 -9.32
C ILE A 358 19.83 7.83 -9.04
N TRP A 359 20.11 8.62 -10.08
CA TRP A 359 20.62 9.99 -9.92
C TRP A 359 19.59 10.91 -9.27
N HIS A 360 18.32 10.81 -9.68
CA HIS A 360 17.24 11.56 -9.08
C HIS A 360 17.04 11.19 -7.60
N ASN A 361 17.11 9.90 -7.25
CA ASN A 361 17.05 9.46 -5.84
C ASN A 361 18.21 10.04 -5.03
N ARG A 362 19.45 9.98 -5.53
CA ARG A 362 20.63 10.58 -4.87
C ARG A 362 20.42 12.06 -4.57
N LEU A 363 19.95 12.81 -5.57
CA LEU A 363 19.67 14.23 -5.43
C LEU A 363 18.55 14.47 -4.40
N ALA A 364 17.43 13.74 -4.49
CA ALA A 364 16.28 13.88 -3.60
C ALA A 364 16.59 13.57 -2.12
N ARG A 365 17.54 12.66 -1.85
CA ARG A 365 18.00 12.42 -0.47
C ARG A 365 18.67 13.65 0.12
N TRP A 366 19.52 14.33 -0.65
CA TRP A 366 20.24 15.52 -0.18
C TRP A 366 19.34 16.75 -0.17
N SER A 367 18.67 17.06 -1.30
CA SER A 367 17.84 18.26 -1.43
C SER A 367 16.57 18.22 -0.59
N GLY A 368 16.02 17.02 -0.33
CA GLY A 368 14.80 16.84 0.45
C GLY A 368 14.99 16.78 1.96
N PHE A 369 16.23 16.75 2.47
CA PHE A 369 16.51 16.63 3.91
C PHE A 369 15.84 17.74 4.75
N PRO A 370 15.95 19.04 4.39
CA PRO A 370 15.32 20.10 5.19
C PRO A 370 13.80 19.94 5.28
N GLY A 371 13.14 19.59 4.17
CA GLY A 371 11.69 19.38 4.13
C GLY A 371 11.24 18.22 5.02
N ARG A 372 11.93 17.08 4.95
CA ARG A 372 11.64 15.91 5.80
C ARG A 372 11.82 16.23 7.28
N PHE A 373 12.91 16.90 7.64
CA PHE A 373 13.17 17.30 9.02
C PHE A 373 12.08 18.25 9.56
N LEU A 374 11.67 19.24 8.76
CA LEU A 374 10.60 20.16 9.14
C LEU A 374 9.25 19.46 9.31
N GLU A 375 8.93 18.51 8.43
CA GLU A 375 7.73 17.70 8.54
C GLU A 375 7.74 16.87 9.83
N GLU A 376 8.81 16.11 10.07
CA GLU A 376 8.97 15.27 11.26
C GLU A 376 8.91 16.10 12.55
N PHE A 377 9.60 17.23 12.58
CA PHE A 377 9.54 18.17 13.69
C PHE A 377 8.13 18.70 13.94
N THR A 378 7.39 19.02 12.86
CA THR A 378 6.02 19.53 12.95
C THR A 378 5.07 18.49 13.51
N ILE A 379 5.14 17.26 13.01
CA ILE A 379 4.34 16.13 13.50
C ILE A 379 4.67 15.86 14.97
N GLY A 380 5.96 15.70 15.30
CA GLY A 380 6.40 15.46 16.68
C GLY A 380 5.99 16.57 17.64
N ARG A 381 6.02 17.84 17.23
CA ARG A 381 5.53 18.97 18.03
C ARG A 381 4.04 18.87 18.28
N LYS A 382 3.22 18.56 17.28
CA LYS A 382 1.77 18.41 17.42
C LYS A 382 1.41 17.28 18.37
N ILE A 383 2.07 16.13 18.27
CA ILE A 383 1.87 15.00 19.18
C ILE A 383 2.24 15.38 20.62
N ARG A 384 3.36 16.10 20.82
CA ARG A 384 3.74 16.59 22.16
C ARG A 384 2.69 17.52 22.74
N LEU A 385 2.21 18.49 21.96
CA LEU A 385 1.15 19.41 22.40
C LEU A 385 -0.16 18.69 22.72
N TRP A 386 -0.54 17.68 21.94
CA TRP A 386 -1.70 16.83 22.22
C TRP A 386 -1.51 16.07 23.53
N ARG A 387 -0.35 15.41 23.73
CA ARG A 387 -0.02 14.75 24.99
C ARG A 387 -0.04 15.73 26.16
N ASP A 388 0.45 16.95 26.04
CA ASP A 388 0.47 17.88 27.17
C ASP A 388 -0.95 18.27 27.65
N VAL A 389 -1.92 18.28 26.74
CA VAL A 389 -3.33 18.61 27.03
C VAL A 389 -4.12 17.40 27.51
N GLU A 390 -3.93 16.23 26.90
CA GLU A 390 -4.74 15.05 27.19
C GLU A 390 -4.26 14.30 28.45
N GLY A 391 -5.24 13.73 29.18
CA GLY A 391 -5.02 13.00 30.41
C GLY A 391 -4.18 11.71 30.22
N ARG A 392 -3.73 11.09 31.32
CA ARG A 392 -2.89 9.88 31.27
C ARG A 392 -3.49 8.71 30.48
N LYS A 393 -4.83 8.61 30.34
CA LYS A 393 -5.49 7.51 29.63
C LYS A 393 -5.26 7.50 28.11
N GLU A 394 -5.38 8.64 27.42
CA GLU A 394 -5.12 8.70 25.97
C GLU A 394 -3.61 8.61 25.64
N LYS A 395 -2.74 8.95 26.60
CA LYS A 395 -1.28 8.83 26.44
C LYS A 395 -0.80 7.39 26.27
N ASP A 396 -1.49 6.45 26.90
CA ASP A 396 -1.17 5.02 26.84
C ASP A 396 -1.72 4.36 25.56
N GLU A 397 -2.65 5.01 24.85
CA GLU A 397 -3.27 4.50 23.62
C GLU A 397 -2.42 4.74 22.36
N LEU A 398 -1.59 5.78 22.33
CA LEU A 398 -0.71 6.04 21.18
C LEU A 398 0.55 5.18 21.25
N HIS A 399 0.58 4.11 20.43
CA HIS A 399 1.78 3.27 20.33
C HIS A 399 2.96 4.12 19.83
N ASN A 400 4.16 3.95 20.42
CA ASN A 400 5.34 4.75 20.07
C ASN A 400 5.68 4.71 18.55
N ASP A 401 5.26 3.64 17.88
CA ASP A 401 5.47 3.40 16.47
C ASP A 401 4.44 4.09 15.55
N GLU A 402 3.33 4.65 16.07
CA GLU A 402 2.30 5.31 15.23
C GLU A 402 2.82 6.54 14.49
N HIS A 403 3.88 7.15 15.02
CA HIS A 403 4.51 8.35 14.48
C HIS A 403 4.83 8.24 12.98
N TYR A 404 5.36 7.09 12.52
CA TYR A 404 5.77 6.96 11.11
C TYR A 404 4.60 6.83 10.14
N CYS A 405 3.39 6.51 10.62
CA CYS A 405 2.19 6.48 9.80
C CYS A 405 1.54 7.86 9.65
N MET A 406 1.95 8.85 10.45
CA MET A 406 1.28 10.15 10.51
C MET A 406 1.70 11.10 9.39
N VAL A 407 0.75 11.97 9.01
CA VAL A 407 0.97 13.12 8.15
C VAL A 407 0.33 14.36 8.77
N SER A 408 0.89 15.53 8.49
CA SER A 408 0.36 16.81 8.96
C SER A 408 -0.74 17.34 8.04
N GLU A 409 -1.87 16.63 7.98
CA GLU A 409 -3.02 16.96 7.13
C GLU A 409 -4.34 16.68 7.86
N THR A 410 -5.44 17.14 7.29
CA THR A 410 -6.80 16.73 7.68
C THR A 410 -7.52 16.19 6.46
N GLN A 411 -8.06 14.97 6.55
CA GLN A 411 -8.73 14.31 5.42
C GLN A 411 -10.20 14.05 5.76
N VAL A 412 -11.09 14.62 4.95
CA VAL A 412 -12.54 14.48 5.12
C VAL A 412 -13.19 13.87 3.88
N VAL A 413 -14.29 13.18 4.09
CA VAL A 413 -15.14 12.65 3.04
C VAL A 413 -15.93 13.79 2.39
N VAL A 414 -16.04 13.80 1.06
CA VAL A 414 -16.82 14.78 0.29
C VAL A 414 -17.60 14.05 -0.80
N GLU A 415 -18.64 14.68 -1.37
CA GLU A 415 -19.56 14.05 -2.34
C GLU A 415 -18.88 13.23 -3.45
N ASN A 416 -17.76 13.72 -3.99
CA ASN A 416 -16.99 13.06 -5.06
C ASN A 416 -15.67 12.44 -4.56
N GLY A 417 -15.62 11.95 -3.32
CA GLY A 417 -14.49 11.19 -2.76
C GLY A 417 -13.99 11.78 -1.45
N TRP A 418 -12.81 12.41 -1.48
CA TRP A 418 -12.22 13.00 -0.27
C TRP A 418 -11.47 14.30 -0.56
N ALA A 419 -11.31 15.12 0.48
CA ALA A 419 -10.59 16.38 0.42
C ALA A 419 -9.49 16.44 1.50
N HIS A 420 -8.35 17.04 1.14
CA HIS A 420 -7.25 17.38 2.05
C HIS A 420 -7.40 18.86 2.45
N LEU A 421 -7.38 19.17 3.75
CA LEU A 421 -7.65 20.51 4.33
C LEU A 421 -6.47 21.15 5.06
#